data_AF-A0A1J5NX65-F1
#
_entry.id   AF-A0A1J5NX65-F1
#
_cell.length_a   1.000
_cell.length_b   1.000
_cell.length_c   1.000
_cell.angle_alpha   90.00
_cell.angle_beta   90.00
_cell.angle_gamma   90.00
#
_symmetry.space_group_name_H-M   'P 1'
#
loop_
_entity.id
_entity.type
_entity.pdbx_description
1 polymer ?
#
loop_
_entity_poly.entity_id
_entity_poly.type
_entity_poly.pdbx_seq_one_letter_code
_entity_poly.pdbx_strand_id
1 'polypeptide(L)'
;MAFNEDLDQAAEVSDGELPDQNLNYEDLLKMVQALPYAYRTVFNLFAIEGYSHEEIAAMLSINVGTSKSNLFKARQKLKEMILKSDARTDSSNYNNDMDYTPVIAIKLDDVLRVFLNKGFKK
;
A
#
# COMPACT_ATOMS: atom_id res chain seq x y z
N MET A 1 4.76 35.90 -52.01
CA MET A 1 4.75 35.55 -50.58
C MET A 1 3.29 35.51 -50.18
N ALA A 2 2.55 34.42 -50.35
CA ALA A 2 2.73 33.06 -49.81
C ALA A 2 2.89 33.10 -48.29
N PHE A 3 1.77 32.90 -47.57
CA PHE A 3 1.67 32.02 -46.41
C PHE A 3 0.19 31.60 -46.29
N ASN A 4 -0.05 30.34 -46.65
CA ASN A 4 -1.28 29.59 -46.50
C ASN A 4 -1.50 29.18 -45.03
N GLU A 5 -2.64 28.54 -44.83
CA GLU A 5 -2.93 27.47 -43.84
C GLU A 5 -3.46 27.93 -42.47
N ASP A 6 -4.80 27.93 -42.41
CA ASP A 6 -5.57 26.98 -41.61
C ASP A 6 -4.83 26.34 -40.43
N LEU A 7 -5.35 26.55 -39.23
CA LEU A 7 -5.34 25.52 -38.19
C LEU A 7 -6.44 25.83 -37.18
N ASP A 8 -7.64 25.47 -37.63
CA ASP A 8 -8.73 25.00 -36.80
C ASP A 8 -8.24 24.05 -35.70
N GLN A 9 -9.05 23.98 -34.65
CA GLN A 9 -9.10 22.86 -33.72
C GLN A 9 -7.86 22.73 -32.81
N ALA A 10 -7.73 23.64 -31.84
CA ALA A 10 -7.20 23.22 -30.56
C ALA A 10 -8.18 22.19 -29.98
N ALA A 11 -7.92 20.92 -30.28
CA ALA A 11 -8.60 19.79 -29.71
C ALA A 11 -8.64 19.98 -28.19
N GLU A 12 -9.85 19.97 -27.63
CA GLU A 12 -10.05 19.67 -26.22
C GLU A 12 -9.27 18.39 -25.95
N VAL A 13 -8.12 18.54 -25.32
CA VAL A 13 -7.43 17.45 -24.66
C VAL A 13 -8.37 17.02 -23.55
N SER A 14 -9.25 16.07 -23.88
CA SER A 14 -9.98 15.25 -22.91
C SER A 14 -8.95 14.82 -21.88
N ASP A 15 -9.14 15.26 -20.63
CA ASP A 15 -8.39 14.77 -19.49
C ASP A 15 -8.38 13.25 -19.59
N GLY A 16 -7.24 12.72 -20.00
CA GLY A 16 -7.03 11.29 -20.02
C GLY A 16 -7.06 10.86 -18.57
N GLU A 17 -8.21 10.37 -18.11
CA GLU A 17 -8.27 9.44 -17.00
C GLU A 17 -7.42 8.23 -17.41
N LEU A 18 -6.12 8.32 -17.14
CA LEU A 18 -5.29 7.15 -17.00
C LEU A 18 -5.94 6.37 -15.84
N PRO A 19 -6.46 5.15 -16.06
CA PRO A 19 -6.94 4.33 -14.97
C PRO A 19 -5.72 4.07 -14.09
N ASP A 20 -5.68 4.73 -12.94
CA ASP A 20 -4.60 4.67 -11.97
C ASP A 20 -4.36 3.20 -11.63
N GLN A 21 -3.33 2.59 -12.23
CA GLN A 21 -2.87 1.24 -11.90
C GLN A 21 -2.09 1.21 -10.57
N ASN A 22 -2.26 2.25 -9.77
CA ASN A 22 -1.69 2.38 -8.45
C ASN A 22 -2.77 1.95 -7.46
N LEU A 23 -2.45 1.03 -6.56
CA LEU A 23 -3.30 0.72 -5.40
C LEU A 23 -3.76 2.05 -4.80
N ASN A 24 -5.06 2.34 -4.93
CA ASN A 24 -5.60 3.60 -4.45
C ASN A 24 -5.35 3.66 -2.94
N TYR A 25 -4.87 4.80 -2.45
CA TYR A 25 -4.64 5.06 -1.03
C TYR A 25 -5.83 4.63 -0.17
N GLU A 26 -7.06 4.85 -0.66
CA GLU A 26 -8.30 4.42 -0.02
C GLU A 26 -8.40 2.90 0.17
N ASP A 27 -7.92 2.12 -0.78
CA ASP A 27 -7.93 0.66 -0.68
C ASP A 27 -6.87 0.15 0.30
N LEU A 28 -5.71 0.79 0.36
CA LEU A 28 -4.70 0.51 1.36
C LEU A 28 -5.22 0.81 2.78
N LEU A 29 -5.94 1.91 2.97
CA LEU A 29 -6.60 2.22 4.25
C LEU A 29 -7.64 1.16 4.63
N LYS A 30 -8.50 0.74 3.69
CA LYS A 30 -9.48 -0.35 3.93
C LYS A 30 -8.77 -1.65 4.32
N MET A 31 -7.66 -1.97 3.68
CA MET A 31 -6.86 -3.16 3.99
C MET A 31 -6.26 -3.09 5.40
N VAL A 32 -5.71 -1.94 5.81
CA VAL A 32 -5.24 -1.75 7.19
C VAL A 32 -6.39 -1.85 8.19
N GLN A 33 -7.56 -1.29 7.87
CA GLN A 33 -8.75 -1.41 8.72
C GLN A 33 -9.25 -2.86 8.84
N ALA A 34 -9.09 -3.68 7.81
CA ALA A 34 -9.47 -5.09 7.79
C ALA A 34 -8.51 -6.00 8.59
N LEU A 35 -7.38 -5.49 9.08
CA LEU A 35 -6.50 -6.23 9.95
C LEU A 35 -7.18 -6.55 11.29
N PRO A 36 -6.91 -7.74 11.88
CA PRO A 36 -7.27 -8.03 13.26
C PRO A 36 -6.78 -6.94 14.20
N TYR A 37 -7.59 -6.59 15.20
CA TYR A 37 -7.34 -5.47 16.10
C TYR A 37 -5.90 -5.41 16.61
N ALA A 38 -5.38 -6.52 17.17
CA ALA A 38 -4.02 -6.57 17.70
C ALA A 38 -2.93 -6.30 16.66
N TYR A 39 -3.13 -6.75 15.42
CA TYR A 39 -2.16 -6.55 14.33
C TYR A 39 -2.21 -5.10 13.84
N ARG A 40 -3.42 -4.57 13.66
CA ARG A 40 -3.66 -3.18 13.26
C ARG A 40 -3.08 -2.19 14.26
N THR A 41 -3.34 -2.40 15.56
CA THR A 41 -2.85 -1.51 16.62
C THR A 41 -1.33 -1.46 16.64
N VAL A 42 -0.67 -2.62 16.62
CA VAL A 42 0.80 -2.67 16.61
C VAL A 42 1.37 -2.11 15.31
N PHE A 43 0.75 -2.39 14.17
CA PHE A 43 1.16 -1.83 12.87
C PHE A 43 1.09 -0.31 12.88
N ASN A 44 -0.03 0.29 13.33
CA ASN A 44 -0.18 1.74 13.38
C ASN A 44 0.82 2.39 14.33
N LEU A 45 0.96 1.87 15.56
CA LEU A 45 1.91 2.41 16.53
C LEU A 45 3.36 2.35 16.02
N PHE A 46 3.72 1.31 15.27
CA PHE A 46 5.07 1.18 14.72
C PHE A 46 5.29 2.01 13.44
N ALA A 47 4.41 1.84 12.45
CA ALA A 47 4.60 2.35 11.09
C ALA A 47 4.12 3.80 10.92
N ILE A 48 3.15 4.24 11.74
CA ILE A 48 2.55 5.57 11.64
C ILE A 48 3.08 6.45 12.78
N GLU A 49 2.97 5.98 14.03
CA GLU A 49 3.40 6.76 15.20
C GLU A 49 4.91 6.68 15.45
N GLY A 50 5.61 5.70 14.87
CA GLY A 50 7.07 5.56 14.97
C GLY A 50 7.57 4.97 16.29
N TYR A 51 6.71 4.33 17.10
CA TYR A 51 7.12 3.71 18.35
C TYR A 51 7.95 2.43 18.14
N SER A 52 8.92 2.22 19.01
CA SER A 52 9.69 0.98 19.10
C SER A 52 8.84 -0.19 19.63
N HIS A 53 9.34 -1.42 19.46
CA HIS A 53 8.63 -2.60 19.97
C HIS A 53 8.58 -2.64 21.49
N GLU A 54 9.60 -2.09 22.13
CA GLU A 54 9.73 -1.94 23.58
C GLU A 54 8.67 -0.97 24.13
N GLU A 55 8.50 0.19 23.48
CA GLU A 55 7.47 1.18 23.85
C GLU A 55 6.06 0.62 23.62
N ILE A 56 5.81 -0.02 22.48
CA ILE A 56 4.51 -0.63 22.17
C ILE A 56 4.18 -1.75 23.18
N ALA A 57 5.16 -2.56 23.55
CA ALA A 57 5.00 -3.61 24.53
C ALA A 57 4.58 -3.05 25.90
N ALA A 58 5.22 -1.97 26.33
CA ALA A 58 4.86 -1.26 27.56
C ALA A 58 3.45 -0.65 27.49
N MET A 59 3.13 0.06 26.40
CA MET A 59 1.83 0.73 26.22
C MET A 59 0.66 -0.26 26.21
N LEU A 60 0.83 -1.41 25.56
CA LEU A 60 -0.24 -2.40 25.39
C LEU A 60 -0.21 -3.49 26.47
N SER A 61 0.74 -3.44 27.41
CA SER A 61 0.95 -4.48 28.42
C SER A 61 1.10 -5.89 27.81
N ILE A 62 1.87 -6.00 26.73
CA ILE A 62 2.23 -7.25 26.05
C ILE A 62 3.74 -7.45 26.09
N ASN A 63 4.23 -8.65 25.77
CA ASN A 63 5.67 -8.82 25.63
C ASN A 63 6.19 -8.30 24.26
N VAL A 64 7.47 -7.94 24.20
CA VAL A 64 8.14 -7.44 22.98
C VAL A 64 8.05 -8.44 21.83
N GLY A 65 8.12 -9.75 22.12
CA GLY A 65 7.94 -10.82 21.13
C GLY A 65 6.54 -10.80 20.50
N THR A 66 5.49 -10.52 21.27
CA THR A 66 4.10 -10.38 20.79
C THR A 66 3.98 -9.15 19.91
N SER A 67 4.61 -8.02 20.26
CA SER A 67 4.67 -6.83 19.38
C SER A 67 5.31 -7.18 18.02
N LYS A 68 6.49 -7.82 18.03
CA LYS A 68 7.17 -8.26 16.80
C LYS A 68 6.33 -9.24 15.98
N SER A 69 5.72 -10.23 16.64
CA SER A 69 4.85 -11.23 16.02
C SER A 69 3.61 -10.62 15.38
N ASN A 70 2.98 -9.65 16.06
CA ASN A 70 1.79 -8.95 15.57
C ASN A 70 2.14 -8.09 14.36
N LEU A 71 3.27 -7.37 14.38
CA LEU A 71 3.73 -6.60 13.23
C LEU A 71 4.02 -7.50 12.02
N PHE A 72 4.69 -8.64 12.25
CA PHE A 72 4.97 -9.61 11.20
C PHE A 72 3.67 -10.15 10.56
N LYS A 73 2.70 -10.55 11.38
CA LYS A 73 1.40 -11.04 10.91
C LYS A 73 0.58 -9.95 10.21
N ALA A 74 0.66 -8.70 10.67
CA ALA A 74 0.05 -7.55 9.99
C ALA A 74 0.59 -7.43 8.56
N ARG A 75 1.93 -7.48 8.40
CA ARG A 75 2.61 -7.38 7.10
C ARG A 75 2.24 -8.53 6.16
N GLN A 76 2.23 -9.77 6.66
CA GLN A 76 1.82 -10.93 5.86
C GLN A 76 0.40 -10.76 5.34
N LYS A 77 -0.53 -10.37 6.22
CA LYS A 77 -1.94 -10.21 5.85
C LYS A 77 -2.17 -9.06 4.88
N LEU A 78 -1.47 -7.93 5.03
CA LEU A 78 -1.52 -6.83 4.06
C LEU A 78 -1.00 -7.28 2.69
N LYS A 79 0.14 -8.00 2.65
CA LYS A 79 0.69 -8.57 1.41
C LYS A 79 -0.32 -9.51 0.73
N GLU A 80 -0.96 -10.39 1.48
CA GLU A 80 -2.00 -11.27 0.94
C GLU A 80 -3.19 -10.50 0.36
N MET A 81 -3.63 -9.42 1.02
CA MET A 81 -4.75 -8.60 0.53
C MET A 81 -4.37 -7.84 -0.75
N ILE A 82 -3.15 -7.30 -0.82
CA ILE A 82 -2.61 -6.62 -2.00
C ILE A 82 -2.50 -7.59 -3.19
N LEU A 83 -1.92 -8.77 -2.98
CA LEU A 83 -1.82 -9.77 -4.05
C LEU A 83 -3.20 -10.21 -4.56
N LYS A 84 -4.20 -10.28 -3.68
CA LYS A 84 -5.58 -10.60 -4.06
C LYS A 84 -6.30 -9.45 -4.76
N SER A 85 -5.99 -8.20 -4.45
CA SER A 85 -6.54 -7.06 -5.20
C SER A 85 -5.92 -6.98 -6.59
N ASP A 86 -4.62 -7.22 -6.71
CA ASP A 86 -3.90 -7.18 -7.99
C ASP A 86 -4.29 -8.36 -8.89
N ALA A 87 -4.54 -9.53 -8.32
CA ALA A 87 -5.01 -10.71 -9.07
C ALA A 87 -6.42 -10.55 -9.66
N ARG A 88 -7.23 -9.57 -9.22
CA ARG A 88 -8.49 -9.24 -9.91
C ARG A 88 -8.24 -8.46 -11.21
N THR A 89 -7.05 -7.90 -11.37
CA THR A 89 -6.63 -7.13 -12.54
C THR A 89 -5.95 -8.01 -13.58
N ASP A 90 -5.33 -9.14 -13.19
CA ASP A 90 -4.67 -10.08 -14.12
C ASP A 90 -5.11 -11.54 -13.92
N SER A 91 -5.95 -12.03 -14.84
CA SER A 91 -6.18 -13.46 -15.06
C SER A 91 -4.99 -14.08 -15.78
N SER A 92 -3.87 -14.30 -15.09
CA SER A 92 -2.75 -15.08 -15.62
C SER A 92 -1.90 -15.68 -14.49
N ASN A 93 -2.26 -16.93 -14.14
CA ASN A 93 -1.34 -17.99 -13.72
C ASN A 93 -0.49 -17.78 -12.45
N TYR A 94 -0.97 -18.27 -11.29
CA TYR A 94 -0.09 -18.59 -10.15
C TYR A 94 -0.48 -19.93 -9.51
N ASN A 95 0.38 -20.93 -9.75
CA ASN A 95 0.31 -22.23 -9.10
C ASN A 95 0.80 -22.13 -7.65
N ASN A 96 0.05 -22.77 -6.76
CA ASN A 96 0.31 -22.88 -5.34
C ASN A 96 1.37 -23.97 -5.10
N ASP A 97 2.56 -23.59 -4.66
CA ASP A 97 3.38 -24.42 -3.77
C ASP A 97 4.35 -23.51 -3.00
N MET A 98 4.58 -23.85 -1.73
CA MET A 98 5.31 -23.05 -0.75
C MET A 98 6.71 -22.64 -1.24
N ASP A 99 6.89 -21.35 -1.51
CA ASP A 99 7.95 -20.47 -0.98
C ASP A 99 7.80 -19.11 -1.66
N TYR A 100 7.33 -18.12 -0.90
CA TYR A 100 6.86 -16.84 -1.42
C TYR A 100 7.94 -16.06 -2.20
N THR A 101 7.80 -15.98 -3.53
CA THR A 101 8.04 -14.76 -4.32
C THR A 101 7.23 -14.75 -5.62
N PRO A 102 6.07 -14.05 -5.68
CA PRO A 102 5.54 -13.56 -6.94
C PRO A 102 6.11 -12.17 -7.27
N VAL A 103 6.39 -11.97 -8.56
CA VAL A 103 7.07 -10.81 -9.17
C VAL A 103 6.14 -9.59 -9.19
N ILE A 104 5.91 -8.98 -8.02
CA ILE A 104 5.55 -7.56 -7.92
C ILE A 104 6.31 -7.05 -6.70
N ALA A 105 7.53 -6.56 -6.93
CA ALA A 105 8.37 -6.03 -5.87
C ALA A 105 7.87 -4.65 -5.43
N ILE A 106 6.64 -4.56 -4.91
CA ILE A 106 6.27 -3.41 -4.08
C ILE A 106 7.09 -3.59 -2.80
N LYS A 107 8.18 -2.84 -2.67
CA LYS A 107 9.00 -2.93 -1.47
C LYS A 107 8.16 -2.43 -0.31
N LEU A 108 8.37 -2.99 0.87
CA LEU A 108 7.69 -2.52 2.07
C LEU A 108 7.96 -1.02 2.29
N ASP A 109 9.15 -0.55 1.92
CA ASP A 109 9.49 0.87 1.87
C ASP A 109 8.55 1.67 0.97
N ASP A 110 8.05 1.11 -0.14
CA ASP A 110 7.12 1.81 -1.03
C ASP A 110 5.73 1.93 -0.39
N VAL A 111 5.26 0.88 0.28
CA VAL A 111 4.01 0.93 1.07
C VAL A 111 4.14 1.92 2.22
N LEU A 112 5.25 1.87 2.97
CA LEU A 112 5.53 2.81 4.04
C LEU A 112 5.71 4.24 3.52
N ARG A 113 6.34 4.45 2.36
CA ARG A 113 6.44 5.75 1.69
C ARG A 113 5.07 6.27 1.29
N VAL A 114 4.15 5.44 0.80
CA VAL A 114 2.77 5.88 0.52
C VAL A 114 2.10 6.41 1.80
N PHE A 115 2.33 5.78 2.95
CA PHE A 115 1.84 6.27 4.24
C PHE A 115 2.58 7.52 4.74
N LEU A 116 3.88 7.65 4.47
CA LEU A 116 4.73 8.73 4.97
C LEU A 116 4.75 9.99 4.06
N ASN A 117 4.42 9.87 2.76
CA ASN A 117 4.62 10.93 1.76
C ASN A 117 3.47 11.96 1.69
N LYS A 118 2.35 11.75 2.40
CA LYS A 118 1.45 12.86 2.74
C LYS A 118 1.95 13.51 4.02
N GLY A 119 2.81 14.50 3.85
CA GLY A 119 3.50 15.20 4.92
C GLY A 119 2.58 15.72 6.02
N PHE A 120 2.65 15.08 7.19
CA PHE A 120 2.47 15.76 8.46
C PHE A 120 3.73 16.59 8.73
N LYS A 121 3.78 17.79 8.14
CA LYS A 121 4.60 18.85 8.72
C LYS A 121 4.02 19.14 10.11
N LYS A 122 4.87 19.01 11.13
CA LYS A 122 4.61 19.55 12.48
C LYS A 122 4.17 21.00 12.42
#